data_AF-A0A183F505-F1
#
_entry.id   AF-A0A183F505-F1
#
_cell.length_a   1.000
_cell.length_b   1.000
_cell.length_c   1.000
_cell.angle_alpha   90.00
_cell.angle_beta   90.00
_cell.angle_gamma   90.00
#
_symmetry.space_group_name_H-M   'P 1'
#
loop_
_entity.id
_entity.type
_entity.pdbx_description
1 polymer ?
#
loop_
_entity_poly.entity_id
_entity_poly.type
_entity_poly.pdbx_seq_one_letter_code
_entity_poly.pdbx_strand_id
1 'polypeptide(L)'
;MPTISSSILRPIVYYEFLQGHSARSAVSNICAAFKEEVIHYSTAARWYQRFKAGDISLEDRPRSRRPSVVEEDSLREAFKVKPNSTTRKLTVTLGCT
;
A
#
# COMPACT_ATOMS: atom_id res chain seq x y z
N MET A 1 6.26 18.58 11.39
CA MET A 1 6.53 18.88 9.97
C MET A 1 5.42 18.25 9.16
N PRO A 2 4.70 19.01 8.31
CA PRO A 2 3.61 18.45 7.52
C PRO A 2 4.22 17.50 6.49
N THR A 3 4.03 16.20 6.70
CA THR A 3 4.46 15.19 5.74
C THR A 3 3.52 15.27 4.55
N ILE A 4 4.04 15.66 3.39
CA ILE A 4 3.26 15.64 2.15
C ILE A 4 2.79 14.20 1.94
N SER A 5 1.47 14.03 1.91
CA SER A 5 0.87 12.71 1.76
C SER A 5 1.31 12.08 0.44
N SER A 6 1.65 10.78 0.48
CA SER A 6 1.94 9.97 -0.70
C SER A 6 0.85 10.08 -1.77
N SER A 7 -0.41 10.34 -1.39
CA SER A 7 -1.51 10.52 -2.33
C SER A 7 -1.36 11.75 -3.23
N ILE A 8 -0.75 12.83 -2.73
CA ILE A 8 -0.54 14.09 -3.48
C ILE A 8 0.62 13.97 -4.46
N LEU A 9 1.64 13.18 -4.11
CA LEU A 9 2.81 12.99 -4.97
C LEU A 9 2.50 12.24 -6.26
N ARG A 10 1.53 11.32 -6.27
CA ARG A 10 1.25 10.47 -7.43
C ARG A 10 0.72 11.26 -8.64
N PRO A 11 -0.25 12.17 -8.48
CA PRO A 11 -0.62 13.10 -9.55
C PRO A 11 0.56 13.89 -10.11
N ILE A 12 1.48 14.33 -9.24
CA ILE A 12 2.64 15.14 -9.65
C ILE A 12 3.65 14.28 -10.43
N VAL A 13 3.92 13.06 -9.97
CA VAL A 13 4.78 12.10 -10.69
C VAL A 13 4.18 11.74 -12.05
N TYR A 14 2.85 11.61 -12.13
CA TYR A 14 2.15 11.37 -13.39
C TYR A 14 2.23 12.58 -14.33
N TYR A 15 2.09 13.80 -13.80
CA TYR A 15 2.31 15.03 -14.57
C TYR A 15 3.71 15.09 -15.17
N GLU A 16 4.75 14.84 -14.38
CA GLU A 16 6.15 14.79 -14.87
C GLU A 16 6.35 13.71 -15.96
N PHE A 17 5.65 12.56 -15.82
CA PHE A 17 5.66 11.51 -16.84
C PHE A 17 5.02 11.98 -18.16
N LEU A 18 3.90 12.70 -18.09
CA LEU A 18 3.25 13.29 -19.26
C LEU A 18 4.10 14.37 -19.94
N GLN A 19 4.92 15.10 -19.18
CA GLN A 19 5.91 16.04 -19.72
C GLN A 19 7.06 15.34 -20.46
N GLY A 20 7.13 14.00 -20.43
CA GLY A 20 8.19 13.22 -21.06
C GLY A 20 9.51 13.25 -20.28
N HIS A 21 9.51 13.74 -19.05
CA HIS A 21 10.70 13.73 -18.22
C HIS A 21 11.07 12.30 -17.78
N SER A 22 12.36 12.08 -17.52
CA SER A 22 12.81 10.82 -16.93
C SER A 22 12.40 10.75 -15.45
N ALA A 23 12.29 9.55 -14.88
CA ALA A 23 11.99 9.38 -13.45
C ALA A 23 13.03 10.10 -12.54
N ARG A 24 14.30 10.18 -12.96
CA ARG A 24 15.34 10.90 -12.22
C ARG A 24 15.14 12.41 -12.29
N SER A 25 14.82 12.93 -13.48
CA SER A 25 14.49 14.35 -13.68
C SER A 25 13.26 14.74 -12.87
N ALA A 26 12.21 13.91 -12.90
CA ALA A 26 11.00 14.13 -12.12
C ALA A 26 11.26 14.22 -10.61
N VAL A 27 12.08 13.32 -10.05
CA VAL A 27 12.46 13.37 -8.63
C VAL A 27 13.19 14.68 -8.33
N SER A 28 14.15 15.07 -9.18
CA SER A 28 14.87 16.33 -9.02
C SER A 28 13.94 17.54 -9.08
N ASN A 29 13.01 17.58 -10.03
CA ASN A 29 12.04 18.66 -10.20
C ASN A 29 11.11 18.75 -8.99
N ILE A 30 10.58 17.61 -8.53
CA ILE A 30 9.68 17.54 -7.38
C ILE A 30 10.42 18.00 -6.11
N CYS A 31 11.58 17.43 -5.81
CA CYS A 31 12.33 17.81 -4.61
C CYS A 31 12.79 19.28 -4.65
N ALA A 32 13.13 19.81 -5.83
CA ALA A 32 13.44 21.24 -5.99
C ALA A 32 12.21 22.14 -5.74
N ALA A 33 11.04 21.75 -6.24
CA ALA A 33 9.80 22.51 -6.07
C ALA A 33 9.34 22.55 -4.60
N PHE A 34 9.44 21.41 -3.90
CA PHE A 34 9.03 21.31 -2.49
C PHE A 34 10.14 21.67 -1.50
N LYS A 35 11.39 21.89 -1.97
CA LYS A 35 12.57 22.21 -1.15
C LYS A 35 12.87 21.18 -0.05
N GLU A 36 12.45 19.94 -0.28
CA GLU A 36 12.61 18.80 0.64
C GLU A 36 12.75 17.53 -0.18
N GLU A 37 13.35 16.49 0.38
CA GLU A 37 13.46 15.17 -0.25
C GLU A 37 12.14 14.40 -0.12
N VAL A 38 11.09 14.91 -0.78
CA VAL A 38 9.71 14.44 -0.59
C VAL A 38 9.47 13.08 -1.24
N ILE A 39 10.23 12.75 -2.29
CA ILE A 39 10.08 11.49 -3.01
C ILE A 39 11.42 10.85 -3.31
N HIS A 40 11.53 9.55 -3.00
CA HIS A 40 12.69 8.76 -3.34
C HIS A 40 12.60 8.22 -4.78
N TYR A 41 13.76 8.03 -5.42
CA TYR A 41 13.85 7.54 -6.79
C TYR A 41 13.13 6.19 -7.01
N SER A 42 13.25 5.25 -6.08
CA SER A 42 12.59 3.95 -6.18
C SER A 42 11.06 4.07 -6.27
N THR A 43 10.47 5.03 -5.56
CA THR A 43 9.04 5.31 -5.61
C THR A 43 8.65 5.85 -6.98
N ALA A 44 9.35 6.87 -7.48
CA ALA A 44 9.08 7.44 -8.80
C ALA A 44 9.25 6.40 -9.92
N ALA A 45 10.32 5.60 -9.87
CA ALA A 45 10.58 4.54 -10.85
C ALA A 45 9.45 3.49 -10.91
N ARG A 46 8.95 3.05 -9.74
CA ARG A 46 7.81 2.11 -9.67
C ARG A 46 6.55 2.70 -10.30
N TRP A 47 6.25 3.97 -10.05
CA TRP A 47 5.12 4.65 -10.68
C TRP A 47 5.27 4.78 -12.19
N TYR A 48 6.47 5.14 -12.65
CA TYR A 48 6.78 5.20 -14.09
C TYR A 48 6.60 3.85 -14.78
N GLN A 49 6.99 2.74 -14.15
CA GLN A 49 6.74 1.41 -14.68
C GLN A 49 5.23 1.12 -14.84
N ARG A 50 4.40 1.53 -13.86
CA ARG A 50 2.94 1.40 -13.95
C ARG A 50 2.36 2.23 -15.10
N PHE A 51 2.77 3.49 -15.22
CA PHE A 51 2.29 4.37 -16.28
C PHE A 51 2.68 3.87 -17.67
N LYS A 52 3.91 3.34 -17.83
CA LYS A 52 4.34 2.68 -19.07
C LYS A 52 3.52 1.44 -19.42
N ALA A 53 2.99 0.74 -18.42
CA ALA A 53 2.10 -0.39 -18.60
C ALA A 53 0.63 0.01 -18.86
N GLY A 54 0.33 1.32 -18.96
CA GLY A 54 -1.02 1.85 -19.17
C GLY A 54 -1.89 1.95 -17.91
N ASP A 55 -1.34 1.61 -16.74
CA ASP A 55 -2.05 1.74 -15.46
C ASP A 55 -1.92 3.17 -14.92
N ILE A 56 -2.92 4.00 -15.24
CA ILE A 56 -3.01 5.41 -14.81
C ILE A 56 -3.70 5.59 -13.44
N SER A 57 -4.06 4.50 -12.75
CA SER A 57 -4.72 4.60 -11.45
C SER A 57 -3.76 5.16 -10.40
N LEU A 58 -4.06 6.37 -9.91
CA LEU A 58 -3.30 7.06 -8.87
C LEU A 58 -3.63 6.53 -7.46
N GLU A 59 -4.64 5.67 -7.32
CA GLU A 59 -5.00 5.07 -6.06
C GLU A 59 -4.03 3.95 -5.68
N ASP A 60 -3.96 3.67 -4.36
CA ASP A 60 -3.32 2.46 -3.91
C ASP A 60 -4.16 1.28 -4.32
N ARG A 61 -3.52 0.30 -4.96
CA ARG A 61 -4.15 -1.01 -5.12
C ARG A 61 -4.49 -1.53 -3.71
N PRO A 62 -5.65 -2.18 -3.53
CA PRO A 62 -5.96 -2.84 -2.28
C PRO A 62 -4.76 -3.70 -1.90
N ARG A 63 -4.21 -3.44 -0.71
CA ARG A 63 -3.07 -4.21 -0.23
C ARG A 63 -3.54 -5.66 -0.13
N SER A 64 -2.77 -6.59 -0.68
CA SER A 64 -2.96 -8.00 -0.37
C SER A 64 -2.84 -8.14 1.14
N ARG A 65 -3.97 -8.32 1.82
CA ARG A 65 -3.94 -8.67 3.24
C ARG A 65 -3.27 -10.04 3.33
N ARG A 66 -2.56 -10.29 4.43
CA ARG A 66 -2.16 -11.67 4.74
C ARG A 66 -3.43 -12.52 4.70
N PRO A 67 -3.48 -13.59 3.87
CA PRO A 67 -4.64 -14.48 3.85
C PRO A 67 -4.94 -14.90 5.29
N SER A 68 -6.18 -14.69 5.74
CA SER A 68 -6.58 -15.20 7.04
C SER A 68 -6.62 -16.71 6.92
N VAL A 69 -5.80 -17.39 7.72
CA VAL A 69 -5.80 -18.87 7.81
C VAL A 69 -7.12 -19.37 8.41
N VAL A 70 -7.82 -18.51 9.14
CA VAL A 70 -9.10 -18.81 9.80
C VAL A 70 -10.24 -18.05 9.15
N GLU A 71 -11.31 -18.77 8.81
CA GLU A 71 -12.58 -18.18 8.41
C GLU A 71 -13.31 -17.55 9.62
N GLU A 72 -13.88 -16.37 9.44
CA GLU A 72 -14.56 -15.64 10.51
C GLU A 72 -15.75 -16.42 11.07
N ASP A 73 -16.47 -17.17 10.24
CA ASP A 73 -17.59 -18.01 10.66
C ASP A 73 -17.14 -19.16 11.58
N SER A 74 -15.99 -19.76 11.29
CA SER A 74 -15.39 -20.78 12.16
C SER A 74 -15.02 -20.22 13.54
N LEU A 75 -14.54 -18.97 13.60
CA LEU A 75 -14.32 -18.26 14.87
C LEU A 75 -15.62 -18.01 15.61
N ARG A 76 -16.65 -17.51 14.92
CA ARG A 76 -17.96 -17.22 15.50
C ARG A 76 -18.61 -18.48 16.09
N GLU A 77 -18.55 -19.61 15.38
CA GLU A 77 -19.06 -20.89 15.88
C GLU A 77 -18.28 -21.38 17.11
N ALA A 78 -16.95 -21.23 17.13
CA ALA A 78 -16.15 -21.58 18.31
C ALA A 78 -16.57 -20.76 19.56
N PHE A 79 -16.90 -19.48 19.39
CA PHE A 79 -17.42 -18.63 20.48
C PHE A 79 -18.86 -18.96 20.88
N LYS A 80 -19.73 -19.36 19.95
CA LYS A 80 -21.09 -19.83 20.29
C LYS A 80 -21.05 -21.09 21.17
N VAL A 81 -20.17 -22.03 20.82
CA VAL A 81 -20.04 -23.29 21.55
C VAL A 81 -19.38 -23.06 22.91
N LYS A 82 -18.35 -22.20 22.98
CA LYS A 82 -17.65 -21.86 24.22
C LYS A 82 -17.26 -20.38 24.25
N PRO A 83 -18.10 -19.51 24.83
CA PRO A 83 -17.87 -18.07 24.84
C PRO A 83 -16.63 -17.67 25.66
N ASN A 84 -16.29 -18.45 26.70
CA ASN A 84 -15.14 -18.21 27.58
C ASN A 84 -13.88 -19.00 27.15
N SER A 85 -13.74 -19.32 25.86
CA SER A 85 -12.57 -20.03 25.35
C SER A 85 -11.32 -19.15 25.39
N THR A 86 -10.22 -19.70 25.91
CA THR A 86 -8.92 -19.05 25.82
C THR A 86 -8.36 -19.14 24.41
N THR A 87 -7.58 -18.14 23.99
CA THR A 87 -6.93 -18.09 22.67
C THR A 87 -6.16 -19.37 22.35
N ARG A 88 -5.48 -19.97 23.35
CA ARG A 88 -4.74 -21.23 23.19
C ARG A 88 -5.65 -22.44 22.90
N LYS A 89 -6.88 -22.44 23.41
CA LYS A 89 -7.86 -23.48 23.05
C LYS A 89 -8.40 -23.25 21.64
N LEU A 90 -8.66 -21.99 21.29
CA LEU A 90 -9.13 -21.64 19.95
C LEU A 90 -8.10 -21.96 18.86
N THR A 91 -6.82 -21.72 19.10
CA THR A 91 -5.75 -22.06 18.14
C THR A 91 -5.69 -23.56 17.87
N VAL A 92 -5.82 -24.40 18.91
CA VAL A 92 -5.90 -25.85 18.77
C VAL A 92 -7.16 -26.29 18.02
N THR A 93 -8.32 -25.71 18.34
CA THR A 93 -9.60 -26.02 17.68
C THR A 93 -9.60 -25.62 16.20
N LEU A 94 -8.97 -24.50 15.87
CA LEU A 94 -8.94 -23.93 14.52
C LEU A 94 -7.71 -24.35 13.71
N GLY A 95 -6.87 -25.24 14.26
CA GLY A 95 -5.68 -25.76 13.56
C GLY A 95 -4.67 -24.69 13.17
N CYS A 96 -4.60 -23.60 13.93
CA CYS A 96 -3.71 -22.48 13.67
C CYS A 96 -2.55 -22.45 14.67
N THR A 97 -1.36 -22.14 14.16
CA THR A 97 -0.12 -22.00 14.93
C THR A 97 0.06 -20.60 15.51
#